data_AF-A0A932FVI8-F1
#
_entry.id   AF-A0A932FVI8-F1
#
_cell.length_a   1.000
_cell.length_b   1.000
_cell.length_c   1.000
_cell.angle_alpha   90.00
_cell.angle_beta   90.00
_cell.angle_gamma   90.00
#
_symmetry.space_group_name_H-M   'P 1'
#
loop_
_entity.id
_entity.type
_entity.pdbx_description
1 polymer ?
#
loop_
_entity_poly.entity_id
_entity_poly.type
_entity_poly.pdbx_seq_one_letter_code
_entity_poly.pdbx_strand_id
1 'polypeptide(L)'
;MSFLLSVLGRPAWAYNWDLKENFPAATLSDTREWIKKYKPMDDQVPSFKPGDVLIFPRDVEKVKPFVPVEFWRTLLVPGHQIKIRAPRDYTPHPAYQEATKKFGGQARIGEAKGKRG
;
A
#
# COMPACT_ATOMS: atom_id res chain seq x y z
N MET A 1 -16.81 35.15 -29.69
CA MET A 1 -15.96 35.62 -28.58
C MET A 1 -15.90 34.52 -27.53
N SER A 2 -14.77 33.83 -27.46
CA SER A 2 -14.51 32.76 -26.50
C SER A 2 -14.43 33.32 -25.09
N PHE A 3 -15.22 32.76 -24.18
CA PHE A 3 -15.00 32.95 -22.75
C PHE A 3 -13.88 32.02 -22.27
N LEU A 4 -12.78 32.63 -21.86
CA LEU A 4 -11.79 32.01 -20.99
C LEU A 4 -12.44 31.68 -19.65
N LEU A 5 -12.49 30.40 -19.26
CA LEU A 5 -12.57 30.02 -17.86
C LEU A 5 -12.13 28.56 -17.64
N SER A 6 -11.01 28.47 -16.92
CA SER A 6 -10.86 27.64 -15.73
C SER A 6 -10.01 26.37 -15.82
N VAL A 7 -8.98 26.41 -14.99
CA VAL A 7 -8.00 25.41 -14.57
C VAL A 7 -8.69 24.28 -13.80
N LEU A 8 -9.55 23.50 -14.45
CA LEU A 8 -10.32 22.45 -13.77
C LEU A 8 -9.99 21.08 -14.33
N GLY A 9 -9.36 20.27 -13.46
CA GLY A 9 -9.03 18.87 -13.72
C GLY A 9 -10.20 18.10 -14.32
N ARG A 10 -9.86 17.19 -15.25
CA ARG A 10 -10.80 16.40 -16.06
C ARG A 10 -11.99 15.90 -15.23
N PRO A 11 -13.22 15.95 -15.79
CA PRO A 11 -14.41 15.52 -15.09
C PRO A 11 -14.33 14.01 -14.78
N ALA A 12 -14.97 13.58 -13.68
CA ALA A 12 -14.84 12.20 -13.16
C ALA A 12 -15.24 11.11 -14.17
N TRP A 13 -16.14 11.41 -15.13
CA TRP A 13 -16.53 10.50 -16.21
C TRP A 13 -15.46 10.33 -17.29
N ALA A 14 -14.47 11.22 -17.37
CA ALA A 14 -13.34 11.12 -18.31
C ALA A 14 -12.28 10.11 -17.86
N TYR A 15 -12.38 9.60 -16.62
CA TYR A 15 -11.57 8.50 -16.13
C TYR A 15 -12.37 7.20 -16.27
N ASN A 16 -12.36 6.60 -17.47
CA ASN A 16 -12.86 5.24 -17.67
C ASN A 16 -11.90 4.26 -16.99
N TRP A 17 -12.06 4.09 -15.68
CA TRP A 17 -11.15 3.33 -14.82
C TRP A 17 -11.74 1.95 -14.50
N ASP A 18 -11.65 1.02 -15.45
CA ASP A 18 -11.92 -0.38 -15.15
C ASP A 18 -10.74 -0.96 -14.37
N LEU A 19 -11.00 -1.33 -13.11
CA LEU A 19 -10.01 -1.97 -12.24
C LEU A 19 -9.49 -3.28 -12.81
N LYS A 20 -10.32 -4.02 -13.55
CA LYS A 20 -9.95 -5.32 -14.11
C LYS A 20 -9.01 -5.19 -15.30
N GLU A 21 -9.14 -4.12 -16.09
CA GLU A 21 -8.25 -3.84 -17.21
C GLU A 21 -6.93 -3.23 -16.75
N ASN A 22 -6.96 -2.34 -15.75
CA ASN A 22 -5.77 -1.60 -15.31
C ASN A 22 -4.94 -2.33 -14.24
N PHE A 23 -5.54 -3.27 -13.50
CA PHE A 23 -4.87 -4.10 -12.49
C PHE A 23 -5.34 -5.56 -12.60
N PRO A 24 -4.80 -6.33 -13.56
CA PRO A 24 -5.06 -7.76 -13.61
C PRO A 24 -4.62 -8.44 -12.31
N ALA A 25 -5.15 -9.64 -12.04
CA ALA A 25 -4.74 -10.40 -10.87
C ALA A 25 -3.21 -10.61 -10.89
N ALA A 26 -2.50 -9.93 -9.99
CA ALA A 26 -1.05 -9.94 -9.99
C ALA A 26 -0.52 -11.34 -9.64
N THR A 27 0.46 -11.78 -10.41
CA THR A 27 1.19 -13.02 -10.18
C THR A 27 2.47 -12.74 -9.38
N LEU A 28 3.10 -13.79 -8.82
CA LEU A 28 4.37 -13.66 -8.12
C LEU A 28 5.48 -13.05 -9.00
N SER A 29 5.46 -13.28 -10.31
CA SER A 29 6.38 -12.65 -11.26
C SER A 29 6.16 -11.14 -11.34
N ASP A 30 4.91 -10.69 -11.38
CA ASP A 30 4.58 -9.26 -11.47
C ASP A 30 5.00 -8.52 -10.20
N THR A 31 4.77 -9.12 -9.02
CA THR A 31 5.26 -8.58 -7.74
C THR A 31 6.78 -8.51 -7.73
N ARG A 32 7.48 -9.54 -8.24
CA ARG A 32 8.94 -9.56 -8.29
C ARG A 32 9.51 -8.49 -9.22
N GLU A 33 8.85 -8.24 -10.36
CA GLU A 33 9.22 -7.17 -11.28
C GLU A 33 8.97 -5.79 -10.66
N TRP A 34 7.84 -5.61 -9.98
CA TRP A 34 7.54 -4.41 -9.20
C TRP A 34 8.63 -4.16 -8.15
N ILE A 35 9.01 -5.18 -7.36
CA ILE A 35 10.10 -5.06 -6.39
C ILE A 35 11.39 -4.66 -7.12
N LYS A 36 11.78 -5.33 -8.20
CA LYS A 36 13.01 -4.99 -8.91
C LYS A 36 13.02 -3.54 -9.42
N LYS A 37 11.86 -3.04 -9.87
CA LYS A 37 11.68 -1.68 -10.40
C LYS A 37 11.73 -0.61 -9.30
N TYR A 38 11.11 -0.86 -8.15
CA TYR A 38 10.92 0.15 -7.10
C TYR A 38 11.82 -0.05 -5.87
N LYS A 39 12.51 -1.18 -5.72
CA LYS A 39 13.56 -1.42 -4.70
C LYS A 39 14.66 -0.33 -4.65
N PRO A 40 15.14 0.23 -5.77
CA PRO A 40 16.07 1.36 -5.69
C PRO A 40 15.44 2.67 -5.17
N MET A 41 14.12 2.69 -4.92
CA MET A 41 13.38 3.81 -4.35
C MET A 41 13.06 3.61 -2.85
N ASP A 42 13.62 2.60 -2.17
CA ASP A 42 13.41 2.40 -0.72
C ASP A 42 13.82 3.64 0.10
N ASP A 43 14.80 4.42 -0.38
CA ASP A 43 15.22 5.68 0.23
C ASP A 43 14.33 6.88 -0.14
N GLN A 44 13.41 6.73 -1.10
CA GLN A 44 12.49 7.79 -1.49
C GLN A 44 11.32 7.84 -0.50
N VAL A 45 11.41 8.78 0.44
CA VAL A 45 10.28 9.13 1.30
C VAL A 45 9.16 9.68 0.41
N PRO A 46 7.92 9.18 0.55
CA PRO A 46 6.79 9.73 -0.17
C PRO A 46 6.67 11.23 0.09
N SER A 47 6.46 12.04 -0.95
CA SER A 47 6.27 13.49 -0.83
C SER A 47 4.92 13.90 -0.22
N PHE A 48 4.15 12.92 0.30
CA PHE A 48 2.87 13.13 0.94
C PHE A 48 3.03 13.85 2.28
N LYS A 49 2.17 14.84 2.52
CA LYS A 49 2.11 15.57 3.78
C LYS A 49 0.93 15.08 4.62
N PRO A 50 1.04 15.10 5.95
CA PRO A 50 -0.11 14.87 6.82
C PRO A 50 -1.26 15.81 6.47
N GLY A 51 -2.45 15.24 6.24
CA GLY A 51 -3.64 15.99 5.82
C GLY A 51 -3.94 15.90 4.32
N ASP A 52 -2.99 15.44 3.50
CA ASP A 52 -3.24 15.21 2.07
C ASP A 52 -4.34 14.15 1.87
N VAL A 53 -5.23 14.42 0.92
CA VAL A 53 -6.30 13.51 0.52
C VAL A 53 -6.03 13.06 -0.90
N LEU A 54 -5.72 11.78 -1.05
CA LEU A 54 -5.50 11.14 -2.34
C LEU A 54 -6.84 10.66 -2.88
N ILE A 55 -7.22 11.11 -4.07
CA ILE A 55 -8.49 10.78 -4.72
C ILE A 55 -8.22 9.78 -5.83
N PHE A 56 -8.87 8.63 -5.77
CA PHE A 56 -8.74 7.60 -6.80
C PHE A 56 -9.83 7.78 -7.88
N PRO A 57 -9.47 7.77 -9.17
CA PRO A 57 -8.19 7.35 -9.77
C PRO A 57 -7.15 8.45 -10.02
N ARG A 58 -7.45 9.72 -9.73
CA ARG A 58 -6.61 10.88 -10.05
C ARG A 58 -5.18 10.77 -9.52
N ASP A 59 -4.99 10.27 -8.31
CA ASP A 59 -3.69 10.26 -7.62
C ASP A 59 -2.98 8.90 -7.61
N VAL A 60 -3.43 7.95 -8.43
CA VAL A 60 -2.90 6.56 -8.49
C VAL A 60 -1.40 6.52 -8.77
N GLU A 61 -0.93 7.32 -9.72
CA GLU A 61 0.47 7.31 -10.15
C GLU A 61 1.45 7.65 -9.02
N LYS A 62 1.01 8.48 -8.06
CA LYS A 62 1.81 8.86 -6.90
C LYS A 62 1.98 7.72 -5.89
N VAL A 63 1.01 6.80 -5.84
CA VAL A 63 0.96 5.68 -4.89
C VAL A 63 1.54 4.40 -5.47
N LYS A 64 1.62 4.28 -6.81
CA LYS A 64 2.16 3.14 -7.56
C LYS A 64 3.52 2.59 -7.08
N PRO A 65 4.51 3.42 -6.73
CA PRO A 65 5.80 2.91 -6.24
C PRO A 65 5.75 2.37 -4.80
N PHE A 66 4.72 2.71 -4.02
CA PHE A 66 4.65 2.38 -2.59
C PHE A 66 3.68 1.24 -2.27
N VAL A 67 2.79 0.89 -3.20
CA VAL A 67 1.80 -0.18 -3.02
C VAL A 67 2.09 -1.29 -4.03
N PRO A 68 2.34 -2.53 -3.55
CA PRO A 68 2.57 -3.67 -4.44
C PRO A 68 1.37 -3.98 -5.33
N VAL A 69 1.63 -4.52 -6.52
CA VAL A 69 0.65 -4.76 -7.60
C VAL A 69 -0.52 -5.64 -7.16
N GLU A 70 -0.32 -6.57 -6.23
CA GLU A 70 -1.35 -7.46 -5.71
C GLU A 70 -2.43 -6.75 -4.88
N PHE A 71 -2.11 -5.62 -4.25
CA PHE A 71 -3.05 -4.92 -3.37
C PHE A 71 -4.01 -3.99 -4.11
N TRP A 72 -3.74 -3.65 -5.37
CA TRP A 72 -4.52 -2.64 -6.11
C TRP A 72 -5.98 -3.03 -6.33
N ARG A 73 -6.26 -4.33 -6.50
CA ARG A 73 -7.64 -4.84 -6.68
C ARG A 73 -8.49 -4.74 -5.40
N THR A 74 -7.86 -4.79 -4.23
CA THR A 74 -8.55 -4.78 -2.94
C THR A 74 -8.61 -3.37 -2.36
N LEU A 75 -7.56 -2.57 -2.53
CA LEU A 75 -7.43 -1.27 -1.87
C LEU A 75 -8.19 -0.14 -2.59
N LEU A 76 -8.39 -0.22 -3.90
CA LEU A 76 -8.79 0.94 -4.68
C LEU A 76 -10.06 0.68 -5.47
N VAL A 77 -11.19 1.03 -4.87
CA VAL A 77 -12.49 1.09 -5.56
C VAL A 77 -12.70 2.53 -6.04
N PRO A 78 -13.28 2.76 -7.25
CA PRO A 78 -13.55 4.11 -7.74
C PRO A 78 -14.29 4.97 -6.70
N GLY A 79 -13.82 6.20 -6.49
CA GLY A 79 -14.37 7.12 -5.49
C GLY A 79 -13.82 6.95 -4.07
N HIS A 80 -12.91 5.99 -3.83
CA HIS A 80 -12.18 5.93 -2.56
C HIS A 80 -11.26 7.13 -2.37
N GLN A 81 -11.18 7.58 -1.12
CA GLN A 81 -10.28 8.64 -0.68
C GLN A 81 -9.36 8.08 0.39
N ILE A 82 -8.06 8.25 0.21
CA ILE A 82 -7.06 7.90 1.23
C ILE A 82 -6.55 9.19 1.84
N LYS A 83 -6.83 9.38 3.14
CA LYS A 83 -6.31 10.51 3.91
C LYS A 83 -5.01 10.11 4.59
N ILE A 84 -3.93 10.83 4.27
CA ILE A 84 -2.63 10.66 4.92
C ILE A 84 -2.72 11.25 6.32
N ARG A 85 -2.63 10.40 7.34
CA ARG A 85 -2.59 10.84 8.74
C ARG A 85 -1.15 11.17 9.15
N ALA A 86 -1.02 12.05 10.15
CA ALA A 86 0.27 12.27 10.79
C ALA A 86 0.79 10.95 11.40
N PRO A 87 2.11 10.72 11.37
CA PRO A 87 2.70 9.57 12.04
C PRO A 87 2.32 9.62 13.51
N ARG A 88 1.80 8.51 14.01
CA ARG A 88 1.52 8.32 15.44
C ARG A 88 2.68 7.57 16.06
N ASP A 89 2.91 7.78 17.35
CA ASP A 89 3.78 6.90 18.10
C ASP A 89 3.15 5.50 18.19
N TYR A 90 3.77 4.56 17.48
CA TYR A 90 3.43 3.14 17.50
C TYR A 90 4.46 2.32 18.28
N THR A 91 5.26 2.98 19.14
CA THR A 91 6.18 2.29 20.04
C THR A 91 5.38 1.25 20.83
N PRO A 92 5.81 -0.03 20.81
CA PRO A 92 5.11 -1.08 21.53
C PRO A 92 5.01 -0.73 23.01
N HIS A 93 3.86 -0.99 23.62
CA HIS A 93 3.68 -0.77 25.06
C HIS A 93 4.79 -1.50 25.86
N PRO A 94 5.33 -0.93 26.94
CA PRO A 94 6.44 -1.53 27.70
C PRO A 94 6.18 -3.00 28.11
N ALA A 95 4.95 -3.30 28.55
CA ALA A 95 4.55 -4.67 28.88
C ALA A 95 4.73 -5.68 27.72
N TYR A 96 4.50 -5.26 26.47
CA TYR A 96 4.76 -6.12 25.31
C TYR A 96 6.26 -6.34 25.14
N GLN A 97 7.08 -5.28 25.28
CA GLN A 97 8.53 -5.40 25.18
C GLN A 97 9.12 -6.32 26.27
N GLU A 98 8.62 -6.20 27.50
CA GLU A 98 9.01 -7.06 28.63
C GLU A 98 8.59 -8.51 28.40
N ALA A 99 7.36 -8.74 27.94
CA ALA A 99 6.87 -10.08 27.60
C ALA A 99 7.68 -10.70 26.45
N THR A 100 7.99 -9.95 25.39
CA THR A 100 8.83 -10.42 24.28
C THR A 100 10.25 -10.76 24.75
N LYS A 101 10.85 -9.95 25.63
CA LYS A 101 12.17 -10.26 26.22
C LYS A 101 12.14 -11.53 27.08
N LYS A 102 11.07 -11.73 27.85
CA LYS A 102 10.96 -12.84 28.81
C LYS A 102 10.55 -14.17 28.17
N PHE A 103 9.66 -14.13 27.17
CA PHE A 103 9.01 -15.31 26.59
C PHE A 103 9.33 -15.50 25.10
N GLY A 104 10.09 -14.58 24.48
CA GLY A 104 10.54 -14.71 23.10
C GLY A 104 11.37 -15.98 22.89
N GLY A 105 11.02 -16.77 21.88
CA GLY A 105 11.69 -18.04 21.58
C GLY A 105 11.32 -19.22 22.50
N GLN A 106 10.48 -19.03 23.52
CA GLN A 106 9.96 -20.13 24.34
C GLN A 106 8.91 -20.97 23.59
N ALA A 107 8.16 -20.35 22.67
CA ALA A 107 7.24 -21.07 21.81
C ALA A 107 8.02 -21.97 20.85
N ARG A 108 8.04 -23.28 21.14
CA ARG A 108 8.51 -24.31 20.22
C ARG A 108 7.30 -24.92 19.53
N ILE A 109 7.39 -25.10 18.21
CA ILE A 109 6.48 -26.04 17.52
C ILE A 109 6.80 -27.41 18.13
N GLY A 110 5.78 -28.07 18.70
CA GLY A 110 5.96 -29.31 19.46
C GLY A 110 6.80 -30.35 18.71
N GLU A 111 7.53 -31.15 19.47
CA GLU A 111 8.34 -32.26 18.95
C GLU A 111 7.52 -33.04 17.92
N ALA A 112 8.00 -33.07 16.67
CA ALA A 112 7.45 -33.97 15.68
C ALA A 112 7.56 -35.38 16.26
N LYS A 113 6.44 -35.92 16.76
CA LYS A 113 6.32 -37.28 17.28
C LYS A 113 6.40 -38.25 16.11
N GLY A 114 7.57 -38.33 15.49
CA GLY A 114 7.95 -39.26 14.45
C GLY A 114 8.96 -40.25 15.02
N LYS A 115 8.49 -41.18 15.87
CA LYS A 115 9.21 -42.44 16.07
C LYS A 115 9.15 -43.18 14.74
N ARG A 116 10.22 -43.12 13.95
CA ARG A 116 10.51 -44.17 12.96
C ARG A 116 11.18 -45.30 13.73
N GLY A 117 10.37 -46.29 14.10
CA GLY A 117 10.86 -47.64 14.33
C GLY A 117 11.10 -48.35 13.01
#